data_AF-A0AAP0AY11-F1
#
_entry.id   AF-A0AAP0AY11-F1
#
_cell.length_a   1.000
_cell.length_b   1.000
_cell.length_c   1.000
_cell.angle_alpha   90.00
_cell.angle_beta   90.00
_cell.angle_gamma   90.00
#
_symmetry.space_group_name_H-M   'P 1'
#
loop_
_entity.id
_entity.type
_entity.pdbx_description
1 polymer ?
#
loop_
_entity_poly.entity_id
_entity_poly.type
_entity_poly.pdbx_seq_one_letter_code
_entity_poly.pdbx_strand_id
1 'polypeptide(L)'
;MRSWGRRGARQPKQLAGGPRGMTVLLPAAMLILLICTISLFSRIWRSSPSIRVEDIDINKLWEPAPAAGWRPSSAPRSYWPSPPIESNGYLRVRCNGGLNQQRSAICNAVLAARIMNATLVLPELDTNSFWHDESGFPGVYDVKHFINTLRYDIHIVRTLPEITSHGKAKKLKAFQIRPPRDAPLSWYVTDALKRMKEYGAIYLTPFSHRMAEEIDDPELQRLRCRVNYHALRFKPHIMKLSRDIVNKLRSQGHFMSIHLRFEKDMLAFAGCLDIFTSEEQKILMKYRKENFAEKKLVYQERRIIGKCPLTPEEVGLILRSMRFDNSTRIYLAAGELFGGDRFMKPFRGLFPHLENHNTVMAQEKLDDSAQGLAGAAVDYMVCLLSDIFIPTYDGPSNFANNLLGHRLYYGFRTTIQPDRKALAPIFMARENGRVTDFEERVRQVMFNTKFGGPHRRVHPESFYTNSWPECFCLISARNPADRCPPENILEVLEERLQSGSSNVAETSNNTGLVE
;
A
#
# COMPACT_ATOMS: atom_id res chain seq x y z
N MET A 1 -12.45 61.70 -16.13
CA MET A 1 -13.34 62.85 -16.40
C MET A 1 -14.10 62.58 -17.70
N ARG A 2 -15.41 62.82 -17.66
CA ARG A 2 -16.41 62.81 -18.76
C ARG A 2 -16.93 61.47 -19.28
N SER A 3 -18.26 61.49 -19.33
CA SER A 3 -19.29 60.50 -19.54
C SER A 3 -19.75 60.44 -21.01
N TRP A 4 -20.68 59.51 -21.29
CA TRP A 4 -21.92 59.57 -22.11
C TRP A 4 -22.13 58.17 -22.76
N GLY A 5 -23.30 57.55 -22.87
CA GLY A 5 -24.68 57.95 -22.59
C GLY A 5 -25.67 56.79 -22.86
N ARG A 6 -26.91 57.01 -22.39
CA ARG A 6 -28.16 56.20 -22.34
C ARG A 6 -28.64 55.47 -23.60
N ARG A 7 -29.49 54.43 -23.39
CA ARG A 7 -30.95 54.29 -23.72
C ARG A 7 -31.33 52.79 -23.62
N GLY A 8 -32.50 52.30 -23.26
CA GLY A 8 -33.82 52.84 -22.92
C GLY A 8 -34.80 51.64 -22.74
N ALA A 9 -35.78 51.76 -21.85
CA ALA A 9 -36.74 50.72 -21.47
C ALA A 9 -37.87 50.50 -22.50
N ARG A 10 -38.48 49.30 -22.54
CA ARG A 10 -39.86 49.07 -23.01
C ARG A 10 -40.56 47.93 -22.24
N GLN A 11 -41.82 48.21 -21.91
CA GLN A 11 -42.81 47.43 -21.15
C GLN A 11 -43.46 46.27 -21.94
N PRO A 12 -44.22 45.37 -21.28
CA PRO A 12 -44.67 44.08 -21.80
C PRO A 12 -46.04 44.12 -22.50
N LYS A 13 -46.29 43.15 -23.39
CA LYS A 13 -47.61 42.85 -23.97
C LYS A 13 -48.18 41.56 -23.36
N GLN A 14 -49.40 41.66 -22.84
CA GLN A 14 -50.28 40.53 -22.52
C GLN A 14 -50.86 39.90 -23.79
N LEU A 15 -51.09 38.58 -23.77
CA LEU A 15 -52.11 37.92 -24.57
C LEU A 15 -52.73 36.78 -23.77
N ALA A 16 -54.06 36.75 -23.79
CA ALA A 16 -54.95 35.86 -23.05
C ALA A 16 -55.13 34.50 -23.73
N GLY A 17 -55.41 33.46 -22.93
CA GLY A 17 -55.89 32.15 -23.39
C GLY A 17 -56.38 31.31 -22.20
N GLY A 18 -57.69 31.04 -22.13
CA GLY A 18 -58.34 30.31 -21.03
C GLY A 18 -58.17 28.77 -21.07
N PRO A 19 -58.65 28.05 -20.03
CA PRO A 19 -58.24 26.68 -19.75
C PRO A 19 -59.26 25.64 -20.25
N ARG A 20 -58.79 24.55 -20.88
CA ARG A 20 -59.55 23.29 -21.02
C ARG A 20 -58.61 22.08 -21.01
N GLY A 21 -58.87 21.14 -20.11
CA GLY A 21 -58.33 19.78 -20.15
C GLY A 21 -57.51 19.35 -18.93
N MET A 22 -58.13 19.20 -17.76
CA MET A 22 -57.45 18.70 -16.57
C MET A 22 -58.37 17.79 -15.73
N THR A 23 -58.75 16.61 -16.24
CA THR A 23 -59.55 15.65 -15.44
C THR A 23 -59.25 14.16 -15.64
N VAL A 24 -58.24 13.74 -16.43
CA VAL A 24 -58.00 12.28 -16.65
C VAL A 24 -56.59 11.77 -16.31
N LEU A 25 -55.62 12.64 -16.04
CA LEU A 25 -54.21 12.21 -15.79
C LEU A 25 -53.87 11.91 -14.31
N LEU A 26 -54.64 12.44 -13.36
CA LEU A 26 -54.41 12.23 -11.92
C LEU A 26 -54.65 10.79 -11.41
N PRO A 27 -55.68 10.04 -11.87
CA PRO A 27 -55.91 8.69 -11.34
C PRO A 27 -54.90 7.66 -11.85
N ALA A 28 -54.39 7.81 -13.08
CA ALA A 28 -53.38 6.91 -13.64
C ALA A 28 -52.02 7.04 -12.94
N ALA A 29 -51.61 8.26 -12.61
CA ALA A 29 -50.34 8.51 -11.92
C ALA A 29 -50.36 7.95 -10.47
N MET A 30 -51.49 8.10 -9.77
CA MET A 30 -51.70 7.51 -8.44
C MET A 30 -51.67 5.97 -8.48
N LEU A 31 -52.28 5.36 -9.50
CA LEU A 31 -52.30 3.91 -9.66
C LEU A 31 -50.90 3.35 -9.98
N ILE A 32 -50.11 4.05 -10.80
CA ILE A 32 -48.72 3.68 -11.09
C ILE A 32 -47.86 3.80 -9.82
N LEU A 33 -48.02 4.87 -9.04
CA LEU A 33 -47.34 5.03 -7.75
C LEU A 33 -47.69 3.90 -6.77
N LEU A 34 -48.96 3.50 -6.71
CA LEU A 34 -49.43 2.40 -5.86
C LEU A 34 -48.87 1.04 -6.32
N ILE A 35 -48.83 0.77 -7.63
CA ILE A 35 -48.23 -0.45 -8.18
C ILE A 35 -46.72 -0.45 -7.92
N CYS A 36 -46.05 0.70 -8.07
CA CYS A 36 -44.63 0.84 -7.76
C CYS A 36 -44.35 0.60 -6.27
N THR A 37 -45.16 1.15 -5.36
CA THR A 37 -44.98 0.93 -3.91
C THR A 37 -45.29 -0.49 -3.50
N ILE A 38 -46.31 -1.13 -4.07
CA ILE A 38 -46.63 -2.55 -3.85
C ILE A 38 -45.53 -3.46 -4.45
N SER A 39 -44.94 -3.09 -5.59
CA SER A 39 -43.82 -3.83 -6.19
C SER A 39 -42.53 -3.70 -5.38
N LEU A 40 -42.29 -2.53 -4.77
CA LEU A 40 -41.18 -2.32 -3.82
C LEU A 40 -41.44 -3.09 -2.53
N PHE A 41 -42.64 -3.02 -1.97
CA PHE A 41 -43.00 -3.76 -0.74
C PHE A 41 -42.97 -5.27 -0.94
N SER A 42 -43.39 -5.79 -2.09
CA SER A 42 -43.29 -7.23 -2.41
C SER A 42 -41.86 -7.68 -2.71
N ARG A 43 -40.95 -6.78 -3.10
CA ARG A 43 -39.50 -7.07 -3.14
C ARG A 43 -38.85 -6.99 -1.75
N ILE A 44 -39.36 -6.14 -0.85
CA ILE A 44 -38.88 -5.98 0.52
C ILE A 44 -39.41 -7.10 1.45
N TRP A 45 -40.60 -7.65 1.18
CA TRP A 45 -41.25 -8.70 1.99
C TRP A 45 -41.12 -10.11 1.41
N ARG A 46 -40.37 -10.33 0.32
CA ARG A 46 -39.85 -11.68 0.08
C ARG A 46 -38.88 -11.95 1.21
N SER A 47 -39.35 -12.71 2.21
CA SER A 47 -38.51 -13.40 3.16
C SER A 47 -37.30 -13.94 2.39
N SER A 48 -36.13 -13.35 2.64
CA SER A 48 -34.89 -13.92 2.14
C SER A 48 -34.93 -15.39 2.51
N PRO A 49 -34.71 -16.32 1.56
CA PRO A 49 -34.43 -17.69 1.94
C PRO A 49 -33.32 -17.59 2.97
N SER A 50 -33.40 -18.33 4.07
CA SER A 50 -32.26 -18.48 4.97
C SER A 50 -31.11 -19.03 4.12
N ILE A 51 -30.26 -18.14 3.61
CA ILE A 51 -29.02 -18.53 2.97
C ILE A 51 -28.26 -19.15 4.13
N ARG A 52 -28.22 -20.49 4.17
CA ARG A 52 -27.21 -21.17 4.97
C ARG A 52 -25.90 -20.65 4.43
N VAL A 53 -25.27 -19.76 5.18
CA VAL A 53 -23.90 -19.34 4.91
C VAL A 53 -23.10 -20.63 4.91
N GLU A 54 -22.50 -20.98 3.78
CA GLU A 54 -21.50 -22.05 3.79
C GLU A 54 -20.41 -21.62 4.78
N ASP A 55 -20.12 -22.46 5.76
CA ASP A 55 -19.11 -22.15 6.76
C ASP A 55 -17.75 -21.97 6.06
N ILE A 56 -17.02 -20.92 6.46
CA ILE A 56 -15.64 -20.72 6.00
C ILE A 56 -14.81 -21.88 6.55
N ASP A 57 -14.22 -22.66 5.64
CA ASP A 57 -13.31 -23.74 6.02
C ASP A 57 -11.99 -23.14 6.53
N ILE A 58 -11.89 -23.02 7.86
CA ILE A 58 -10.73 -22.42 8.53
C ILE A 58 -9.42 -23.14 8.21
N ASN A 59 -9.48 -24.44 7.92
CA ASN A 59 -8.28 -25.23 7.63
C ASN A 59 -7.66 -24.81 6.29
N LYS A 60 -8.50 -24.43 5.33
CA LYS A 60 -8.04 -23.88 4.04
C LYS A 60 -7.41 -22.50 4.17
N LEU A 61 -7.74 -21.73 5.22
CA LEU A 61 -7.15 -20.40 5.41
C LEU A 61 -5.67 -20.45 5.82
N TRP A 62 -5.20 -21.57 6.38
CA TRP A 62 -3.79 -21.74 6.73
C TRP A 62 -2.90 -22.02 5.50
N GLU A 63 -3.51 -22.42 4.38
CA GLU A 63 -2.84 -22.60 3.10
C GLU A 63 -2.94 -21.34 2.23
N PRO A 64 -2.01 -21.13 1.27
CA PRO A 64 -2.13 -20.03 0.31
C PRO A 64 -3.42 -20.10 -0.52
N ALA A 65 -3.93 -18.94 -0.92
CA ALA A 65 -5.12 -18.87 -1.75
C ALA A 65 -4.86 -19.44 -3.16
N PRO A 66 -5.88 -20.01 -3.83
CA PRO A 66 -5.74 -20.54 -5.18
C PRO A 66 -5.20 -19.48 -6.15
N ALA A 67 -4.05 -19.76 -6.74
CA ALA A 67 -3.37 -18.85 -7.67
C ALA A 67 -4.06 -18.75 -9.05
N ALA A 68 -5.04 -19.61 -9.34
CA ALA A 68 -5.75 -19.67 -10.62
C ALA A 68 -4.81 -19.71 -11.85
N GLY A 69 -3.68 -20.42 -11.73
CA GLY A 69 -2.66 -20.55 -12.78
C GLY A 69 -1.69 -19.38 -12.90
N TRP A 70 -1.88 -18.31 -12.13
CA TRP A 70 -0.96 -17.18 -12.08
C TRP A 70 0.28 -17.50 -11.25
N ARG A 71 1.43 -17.02 -11.70
CA ARG A 71 2.67 -17.01 -10.92
C ARG A 71 3.25 -15.60 -10.85
N PRO A 72 3.93 -15.23 -9.76
CA PRO A 72 4.65 -13.96 -9.68
C PRO A 72 5.71 -13.84 -10.77
N SER A 73 5.77 -12.70 -11.44
CA SER A 73 6.78 -12.41 -12.46
C SER A 73 6.90 -10.90 -12.70
N SER A 74 8.11 -10.38 -12.51
CA SER A 74 8.49 -9.01 -12.88
C SER A 74 9.46 -8.97 -14.06
N ALA A 75 9.67 -10.10 -14.75
CA ALA A 75 10.50 -10.16 -15.95
C ALA A 75 9.84 -9.43 -17.11
N PRO A 76 10.62 -8.67 -17.91
CA PRO A 76 10.07 -7.97 -19.06
C PRO A 76 9.55 -8.96 -20.10
N ARG A 77 8.51 -8.57 -20.85
CA ARG A 77 7.89 -9.41 -21.89
C ARG A 77 8.14 -8.88 -23.29
N SER A 78 8.51 -7.61 -23.42
CA SER A 78 9.01 -7.02 -24.66
C SER A 78 10.49 -6.67 -24.56
N TYR A 79 11.06 -6.20 -25.67
CA TYR A 79 12.43 -5.72 -25.72
C TYR A 79 12.68 -4.66 -24.63
N TRP A 80 13.67 -4.93 -23.78
CA TRP A 80 14.02 -4.08 -22.64
C TRP A 80 15.53 -3.82 -22.62
N PRO A 81 15.99 -2.77 -23.34
CA PRO A 81 17.42 -2.51 -23.51
C PRO A 81 18.06 -2.02 -22.21
N SER A 82 19.34 -2.34 -22.05
CA SER A 82 20.17 -1.75 -21.00
C SER A 82 20.20 -0.23 -21.10
N PRO A 83 20.39 0.50 -19.99
CA PRO A 83 20.51 1.94 -20.02
C PRO A 83 21.70 2.37 -20.91
N PRO A 84 21.55 3.41 -21.76
CA PRO A 84 22.64 4.01 -22.51
C PRO A 84 23.85 4.35 -21.63
N ILE A 85 25.06 4.34 -22.21
CA ILE A 85 26.28 4.73 -21.49
C ILE A 85 26.19 6.20 -21.05
N GLU A 86 25.68 7.07 -21.93
CA GLU A 86 25.49 8.48 -21.64
C GLU A 86 24.15 8.75 -20.92
N SER A 87 24.24 9.51 -19.84
CA SER A 87 23.11 9.90 -19.00
C SER A 87 22.73 11.37 -19.22
N ASN A 88 21.43 11.68 -19.16
CA ASN A 88 20.93 13.06 -19.26
C ASN A 88 21.22 13.91 -18.01
N GLY A 89 21.72 13.30 -16.93
CA GLY A 89 22.07 13.96 -15.68
C GLY A 89 21.76 13.11 -14.45
N TYR A 90 21.82 13.73 -13.27
CA TYR A 90 21.64 13.05 -11.99
C TYR A 90 20.29 13.36 -11.35
N LEU A 91 19.57 12.32 -10.96
CA LEU A 91 18.33 12.42 -10.21
C LEU A 91 18.59 12.16 -8.72
N ARG A 92 18.33 13.17 -7.88
CA ARG A 92 18.20 13.02 -6.43
C ARG A 92 16.73 13.06 -6.05
N VAL A 93 16.34 12.23 -5.07
CA VAL A 93 14.99 12.21 -4.51
C VAL A 93 15.04 12.16 -3.00
N ARG A 94 14.10 12.84 -2.33
CA ARG A 94 13.83 12.65 -0.89
C ARG A 94 12.53 11.89 -0.74
N CYS A 95 12.63 10.66 -0.29
CA CYS A 95 11.50 9.77 -0.02
C CYS A 95 10.95 10.08 1.38
N ASN A 96 9.80 10.77 1.43
CA ASN A 96 9.14 11.15 2.69
C ASN A 96 8.10 10.14 3.14
N GLY A 97 7.75 10.20 4.42
CA GLY A 97 6.76 9.33 5.05
C GLY A 97 7.38 8.14 5.77
N GLY A 98 6.54 7.20 6.23
CA GLY A 98 7.01 5.97 6.89
C GLY A 98 7.66 4.98 5.90
N LEU A 99 8.31 3.93 6.42
CA LEU A 99 9.08 2.94 5.65
C LEU A 99 8.42 2.49 4.34
N ASN A 100 7.11 2.19 4.39
CA ASN A 100 6.37 1.70 3.24
C ASN A 100 6.02 2.80 2.22
N GLN A 101 5.83 4.06 2.65
CA GLN A 101 5.71 5.19 1.72
C GLN A 101 7.03 5.43 0.99
N GLN A 102 8.12 5.32 1.73
CA GLN A 102 9.46 5.44 1.18
C GLN A 102 9.72 4.34 0.16
N ARG A 103 9.32 3.09 0.45
CA ARG A 103 9.40 1.95 -0.48
C ARG A 103 8.71 2.25 -1.82
N SER A 104 7.47 2.72 -1.79
CA SER A 104 6.72 3.11 -3.00
C SER A 104 7.36 4.31 -3.73
N ALA A 105 7.89 5.30 -2.98
CA ALA A 105 8.60 6.44 -3.54
C ALA A 105 9.90 6.03 -4.27
N ILE A 106 10.65 5.07 -3.73
CA ILE A 106 11.87 4.54 -4.36
C ILE A 106 11.53 3.84 -5.67
N CYS A 107 10.47 3.03 -5.70
CA CYS A 107 10.00 2.40 -6.93
C CYS A 107 9.71 3.45 -8.02
N ASN A 108 8.98 4.51 -7.67
CA ASN A 108 8.68 5.61 -8.58
C ASN A 108 9.94 6.40 -9.00
N ALA A 109 10.95 6.51 -8.13
CA ALA A 109 12.20 7.19 -8.45
C ALA A 109 13.03 6.42 -9.48
N VAL A 110 13.04 5.08 -9.40
CA VAL A 110 13.67 4.23 -10.41
C VAL A 110 12.96 4.36 -11.76
N LEU A 111 11.62 4.39 -11.76
CA LEU A 111 10.84 4.64 -12.98
C LEU A 111 11.15 6.02 -13.58
N ALA A 112 11.21 7.07 -12.74
CA ALA A 112 11.56 8.42 -13.17
C ALA A 112 12.96 8.47 -13.78
N ALA A 113 13.95 7.80 -13.17
CA ALA A 113 15.30 7.69 -13.70
C ALA A 113 15.31 6.96 -15.06
N ARG A 114 14.53 5.88 -15.20
CA ARG A 114 14.42 5.11 -16.44
C ARG A 114 13.88 5.95 -17.60
N ILE A 115 12.74 6.61 -17.42
CA ILE A 115 12.09 7.37 -18.50
C ILE A 115 12.85 8.65 -18.87
N MET A 116 13.61 9.22 -17.94
CA MET A 116 14.46 10.39 -18.20
C MET A 116 15.85 10.01 -18.73
N ASN A 117 16.20 8.72 -18.82
CA ASN A 117 17.58 8.24 -19.03
C ASN A 117 18.57 8.97 -18.10
N ALA A 118 18.27 8.96 -16.80
CA ALA A 118 19.02 9.66 -15.77
C ALA A 118 19.76 8.67 -14.85
N THR A 119 20.86 9.12 -14.28
CA THR A 119 21.58 8.38 -13.24
C THR A 119 20.93 8.67 -11.90
N LEU A 120 20.40 7.64 -11.25
CA LEU A 120 19.80 7.78 -9.92
C LEU A 120 20.92 7.86 -8.86
N VAL A 121 20.90 8.90 -8.04
CA VAL A 121 21.66 8.93 -6.79
C VAL A 121 20.86 8.17 -5.74
N LEU A 122 21.53 7.39 -4.87
CA LEU A 122 20.85 6.64 -3.82
C LEU A 122 19.77 7.48 -3.11
N PRO A 123 18.54 6.97 -2.98
CA PRO A 123 17.42 7.73 -2.41
C PRO A 123 17.73 8.22 -1.00
N GLU A 124 17.34 9.45 -0.71
CA GLU A 124 17.41 10.01 0.64
C GLU A 124 16.12 9.67 1.39
N LEU A 125 16.22 8.98 2.52
CA LEU A 125 15.06 8.66 3.36
C LEU A 125 14.80 9.78 4.35
N ASP A 126 13.54 10.16 4.53
CA ASP A 126 13.14 11.09 5.58
C ASP A 126 13.10 10.37 6.93
N THR A 127 14.15 10.58 7.71
CA THR A 127 14.37 9.89 8.98
C THR A 127 13.78 10.61 10.19
N ASN A 128 13.46 11.90 10.04
CA ASN A 128 13.07 12.78 11.13
C ASN A 128 11.59 12.67 11.54
N SER A 129 10.74 12.05 10.71
CA SER A 129 9.29 12.09 10.90
C SER A 129 8.72 10.95 11.76
N PHE A 130 9.43 9.82 11.92
CA PHE A 130 8.89 8.63 12.60
C PHE A 130 9.88 7.88 13.51
N TRP A 131 11.18 7.86 13.19
CA TRP A 131 12.12 6.93 13.83
C TRP A 131 13.42 7.55 14.35
N HIS A 132 13.67 8.85 14.09
CA HIS A 132 14.88 9.58 14.51
C HIS A 132 16.22 8.83 14.23
N ASP A 133 16.27 8.06 13.14
CA ASP A 133 17.41 7.20 12.77
C ASP A 133 18.20 7.80 11.59
N GLU A 134 19.42 8.27 11.79
CA GLU A 134 20.23 8.94 10.75
C GLU A 134 20.84 7.99 9.69
N SER A 135 20.65 6.67 9.83
CA SER A 135 21.30 5.67 8.97
C SER A 135 20.83 5.70 7.50
N GLY A 136 19.66 6.28 7.22
CA GLY A 136 19.14 6.51 5.87
C GLY A 136 18.94 5.22 5.05
N PHE A 137 18.98 5.34 3.71
CA PHE A 137 18.81 4.18 2.82
C PHE A 137 19.83 3.04 3.10
N PRO A 138 21.14 3.33 3.26
CA PRO A 138 22.12 2.31 3.62
C PRO A 138 21.95 1.74 5.02
N GLY A 139 21.10 2.34 5.87
CA GLY A 139 20.71 1.85 7.18
C GLY A 139 19.82 0.62 7.11
N VAL A 140 18.91 0.61 6.13
CA VAL A 140 17.76 -0.32 6.07
C VAL A 140 17.90 -1.35 4.96
N TYR A 141 18.34 -0.92 3.79
CA TYR A 141 18.37 -1.75 2.58
C TYR A 141 19.79 -2.22 2.25
N ASP A 142 19.88 -3.38 1.58
CA ASP A 142 21.13 -3.87 1.02
C ASP A 142 21.47 -3.08 -0.26
N VAL A 143 22.34 -2.06 -0.11
CA VAL A 143 22.76 -1.16 -1.19
C VAL A 143 23.44 -1.91 -2.33
N LYS A 144 24.27 -2.92 -2.04
CA LYS A 144 24.99 -3.68 -3.06
C LYS A 144 23.99 -4.50 -3.89
N HIS A 145 23.06 -5.18 -3.21
CA HIS A 145 21.97 -5.91 -3.86
C HIS A 145 21.09 -5.00 -4.72
N PHE A 146 20.72 -3.82 -4.21
CA PHE A 146 19.88 -2.86 -4.94
C PHE A 146 20.54 -2.38 -6.25
N ILE A 147 21.81 -1.98 -6.21
CA ILE A 147 22.56 -1.54 -7.39
C ILE A 147 22.71 -2.69 -8.39
N ASN A 148 23.11 -3.88 -7.91
CA ASN A 148 23.34 -5.03 -8.78
C ASN A 148 22.06 -5.53 -9.46
N THR A 149 20.94 -5.53 -8.74
CA THR A 149 19.63 -5.97 -9.28
C THR A 149 19.13 -5.06 -10.40
N LEU A 150 19.44 -3.75 -10.32
CA LEU A 150 18.90 -2.74 -11.24
C LEU A 150 19.89 -2.25 -12.30
N ARG A 151 21.11 -2.80 -12.36
CA ARG A 151 22.19 -2.33 -13.26
C ARG A 151 21.85 -2.38 -14.76
N TYR A 152 20.90 -3.22 -15.17
CA TYR A 152 20.39 -3.29 -16.55
C TYR A 152 19.12 -2.48 -16.78
N ASP A 153 18.59 -1.85 -15.74
CA ASP A 153 17.42 -0.99 -15.80
C ASP A 153 17.84 0.48 -15.85
N ILE A 154 18.69 0.89 -14.90
CA ILE A 154 19.15 2.26 -14.72
C ILE A 154 20.59 2.29 -14.17
N HIS A 155 21.27 3.42 -14.36
CA HIS A 155 22.52 3.69 -13.66
C HIS A 155 22.25 4.22 -12.25
N ILE A 156 22.98 3.70 -11.25
CA ILE A 156 22.83 4.10 -9.85
C ILE A 156 24.21 4.44 -9.27
N VAL A 157 24.31 5.60 -8.62
CA VAL A 157 25.51 6.05 -7.90
C VAL A 157 25.21 6.34 -6.44
N ARG A 158 26.21 6.20 -5.57
CA ARG A 158 26.04 6.45 -4.13
C ARG A 158 25.88 7.93 -3.80
N THR A 159 26.66 8.77 -4.46
CA THR A 159 26.70 10.22 -4.26
C THR A 159 26.80 10.93 -5.59
N LEU A 160 26.46 12.22 -5.63
CA LEU A 160 26.75 13.06 -6.80
C LEU A 160 28.26 13.10 -7.07
N PRO A 161 28.67 13.18 -8.34
CA PRO A 161 30.08 13.34 -8.69
C PRO A 161 30.61 14.69 -8.22
N GLU A 162 31.93 14.74 -8.05
CA GLU A 162 32.66 15.99 -7.91
C GLU A 162 32.95 16.56 -9.29
N ILE A 163 32.73 17.86 -9.44
CA ILE A 163 33.01 18.63 -10.66
C ILE A 163 34.15 19.60 -10.39
N THR A 164 35.08 19.72 -11.33
CA THR A 164 36.17 20.70 -11.23
C THR A 164 35.68 22.04 -11.75
N SER A 165 35.69 23.06 -10.91
CA SER A 165 35.36 24.43 -11.30
C SER A 165 36.41 25.39 -10.76
N HIS A 166 37.03 26.18 -11.65
CA HIS A 166 38.11 27.11 -11.30
C HIS A 166 39.26 26.42 -10.53
N GLY A 167 39.66 25.23 -10.99
CA GLY A 167 40.75 24.46 -10.38
C GLY A 167 40.44 23.83 -9.01
N LYS A 168 39.20 23.95 -8.51
CA LYS A 168 38.77 23.34 -7.24
C LYS A 168 37.68 22.30 -7.49
N ALA A 169 37.84 21.13 -6.90
CA ALA A 169 36.78 20.11 -6.85
C ALA A 169 35.61 20.63 -6.00
N LYS A 170 34.39 20.59 -6.54
CA LYS A 170 33.15 20.95 -5.86
C LYS A 170 32.11 19.88 -6.12
N LYS A 171 31.28 19.56 -5.13
CA LYS A 171 30.12 18.68 -5.35
C LYS A 171 29.12 19.34 -6.31
N LEU A 172 28.64 18.59 -7.30
CA LEU A 172 27.56 19.04 -8.17
C LEU A 172 26.34 19.44 -7.31
N LYS A 173 25.77 20.62 -7.54
CA LYS A 173 24.57 21.07 -6.84
C LYS A 173 23.34 20.70 -7.66
N ALA A 174 22.38 20.04 -7.02
CA ALA A 174 21.12 19.67 -7.66
C ALA A 174 20.09 20.80 -7.56
N PHE A 175 19.42 21.11 -8.67
CA PHE A 175 18.34 22.08 -8.72
C PHE A 175 17.06 21.50 -8.10
N GLN A 176 16.56 22.14 -7.05
CA GLN A 176 15.42 21.63 -6.29
C GLN A 176 14.10 21.89 -7.01
N ILE A 177 13.27 20.85 -7.13
CA ILE A 177 11.94 20.93 -7.75
C ILE A 177 10.95 20.24 -6.81
N ARG A 178 9.76 20.85 -6.66
CA ARG A 178 8.62 20.22 -5.98
C ARG A 178 7.72 19.58 -7.04
N PRO A 179 7.69 18.25 -7.20
CA PRO A 179 6.86 17.62 -8.23
C PRO A 179 5.36 17.77 -7.92
N PRO A 180 4.50 17.83 -8.94
CA PRO A 180 3.05 17.69 -8.76
C PRO A 180 2.70 16.38 -8.05
N ARG A 181 1.56 16.37 -7.36
CA ARG A 181 1.04 15.11 -6.78
C ARG A 181 0.56 14.21 -7.93
N ASP A 182 0.89 12.92 -7.84
CA ASP A 182 0.49 11.91 -8.84
C ASP A 182 0.84 12.33 -10.29
N ALA A 183 2.01 12.95 -10.48
CA ALA A 183 2.41 13.51 -11.75
C ALA A 183 2.44 12.45 -12.87
N PRO A 184 1.92 12.77 -14.07
CA PRO A 184 1.98 11.86 -15.22
C PRO A 184 3.42 11.68 -15.70
N LEU A 185 3.67 10.61 -16.45
CA LEU A 185 5.00 10.35 -17.03
C LEU A 185 5.48 11.50 -17.92
N SER A 186 4.56 12.18 -18.61
CA SER A 186 4.86 13.34 -19.46
C SER A 186 5.61 14.43 -18.71
N TRP A 187 5.21 14.76 -17.48
CA TRP A 187 5.87 15.80 -16.67
C TRP A 187 7.35 15.51 -16.41
N TYR A 188 7.72 14.23 -16.26
CA TYR A 188 9.11 13.83 -16.06
C TYR A 188 9.94 14.02 -17.33
N VAL A 189 9.40 13.63 -18.49
CA VAL A 189 10.10 13.72 -19.77
C VAL A 189 10.06 15.13 -20.39
N THR A 190 9.21 16.03 -19.88
CA THR A 190 9.17 17.44 -20.28
C THR A 190 9.85 18.35 -19.26
N ASP A 191 9.19 18.61 -18.14
CA ASP A 191 9.56 19.67 -17.20
C ASP A 191 10.80 19.27 -16.38
N ALA A 192 10.78 18.06 -15.81
CA ALA A 192 11.89 17.59 -14.99
C ALA A 192 13.15 17.36 -15.84
N LEU A 193 13.02 16.69 -16.98
CA LEU A 193 14.14 16.43 -17.88
C LEU A 193 14.75 17.72 -18.43
N LYS A 194 13.93 18.73 -18.80
CA LYS A 194 14.45 20.04 -19.23
C LYS A 194 15.34 20.67 -18.16
N ARG A 195 14.90 20.67 -16.90
CA ARG A 195 15.69 21.18 -15.77
C ARG A 195 16.93 20.34 -15.50
N MET A 196 16.85 19.02 -15.65
CA MET A 196 18.02 18.15 -15.52
C MET A 196 19.10 18.48 -16.55
N LYS A 197 18.72 18.70 -17.82
CA LYS A 197 19.68 19.09 -18.87
C LYS A 197 20.27 20.49 -18.63
N GLU A 198 19.49 21.41 -18.07
CA GLU A 198 19.94 22.78 -17.74
C GLU A 198 20.96 22.81 -16.58
N TYR A 199 20.73 22.01 -15.53
CA TYR A 199 21.51 22.08 -14.29
C TYR A 199 22.45 20.88 -14.07
N GLY A 200 22.39 19.85 -14.91
CA GLY A 200 23.13 18.59 -14.78
C GLY A 200 22.62 17.66 -13.66
N ALA A 201 22.00 18.20 -12.61
CA ALA A 201 21.35 17.44 -11.55
C ALA A 201 20.08 18.13 -11.04
N ILE A 202 19.06 17.34 -10.72
CA ILE A 202 17.83 17.82 -10.07
C ILE A 202 17.57 17.08 -8.76
N TYR A 203 16.87 17.75 -7.84
CA TYR A 203 16.47 17.20 -6.55
C TYR A 203 14.97 17.32 -6.37
N LEU A 204 14.28 16.18 -6.43
CA LEU A 204 12.83 16.11 -6.26
C LEU A 204 12.49 15.91 -4.78
N THR A 205 11.90 16.91 -4.16
CA THR A 205 11.53 16.85 -2.74
C THR A 205 10.30 17.71 -2.43
N PRO A 206 9.32 17.20 -1.66
CA PRO A 206 9.19 15.82 -1.19
C PRO A 206 8.75 14.84 -2.30
N PHE A 207 9.15 13.56 -2.21
CA PHE A 207 8.90 12.54 -3.26
C PHE A 207 7.92 11.40 -2.88
N SER A 208 6.98 11.64 -1.97
CA SER A 208 5.88 10.69 -1.69
C SER A 208 4.64 11.00 -2.55
N HIS A 209 4.05 9.99 -3.20
CA HIS A 209 2.91 10.12 -4.14
C HIS A 209 3.14 11.21 -5.22
N ARG A 210 4.31 11.18 -5.86
CA ARG A 210 4.73 12.14 -6.89
C ARG A 210 4.72 11.61 -8.32
N MET A 211 4.34 10.36 -8.52
CA MET A 211 4.18 9.76 -9.85
C MET A 211 2.87 9.00 -9.88
N ALA A 212 2.14 9.08 -10.98
CA ALA A 212 0.92 8.32 -11.22
C ALA A 212 1.13 6.81 -10.94
N GLU A 213 0.15 6.18 -10.31
CA GLU A 213 0.21 4.75 -10.00
C GLU A 213 -0.19 3.87 -11.18
N GLU A 214 -1.24 4.27 -11.89
CA GLU A 214 -1.68 3.60 -13.12
C GLU A 214 -0.92 4.19 -14.31
N ILE A 215 -0.16 3.33 -14.98
CA ILE A 215 0.65 3.64 -16.16
C ILE A 215 0.27 2.64 -17.25
N ASP A 216 0.00 3.15 -18.44
CA ASP A 216 -0.44 2.33 -19.58
C ASP A 216 0.69 1.44 -20.14
N ASP A 217 1.95 1.78 -19.87
CA ASP A 217 3.12 0.97 -20.24
C ASP A 217 3.32 -0.19 -19.25
N PRO A 218 3.07 -1.45 -19.67
CA PRO A 218 3.19 -2.60 -18.79
C PRO A 218 4.63 -2.92 -18.40
N GLU A 219 5.64 -2.55 -19.19
CA GLU A 219 7.04 -2.79 -18.82
C GLU A 219 7.51 -1.84 -17.72
N LEU A 220 7.02 -0.61 -17.70
CA LEU A 220 7.25 0.31 -16.57
C LEU A 220 6.59 -0.20 -15.29
N GLN A 221 5.38 -0.79 -15.39
CA GLN A 221 4.76 -1.45 -14.24
C GLN A 221 5.58 -2.68 -13.79
N ARG A 222 6.10 -3.50 -14.71
CA ARG A 222 7.00 -4.62 -14.37
C ARG A 222 8.31 -4.18 -13.75
N LEU A 223 8.89 -3.06 -14.19
CA LEU A 223 10.03 -2.45 -13.51
C LEU A 223 9.66 -2.05 -12.08
N ARG A 224 8.47 -1.47 -11.86
CA ARG A 224 7.97 -1.15 -10.52
C ARG A 224 7.87 -2.40 -9.64
N CYS A 225 7.36 -3.51 -10.18
CA CYS A 225 7.37 -4.82 -9.51
C CYS A 225 8.78 -5.28 -9.17
N ARG A 226 9.71 -5.18 -10.13
CA ARG A 226 11.11 -5.61 -9.97
C ARG A 226 11.82 -4.84 -8.86
N VAL A 227 11.64 -3.53 -8.84
CA VAL A 227 12.19 -2.67 -7.77
C VAL A 227 11.57 -3.03 -6.43
N ASN A 228 10.23 -3.11 -6.37
CA ASN A 228 9.51 -3.37 -5.15
C ASN A 228 9.90 -4.73 -4.57
N TYR A 229 9.71 -5.82 -5.30
CA TYR A 229 9.79 -7.17 -4.73
C TYR A 229 11.19 -7.80 -4.78
N HIS A 230 12.08 -7.34 -5.66
CA HIS A 230 13.42 -7.94 -5.83
C HIS A 230 14.56 -7.02 -5.42
N ALA A 231 14.56 -5.75 -5.85
CA ALA A 231 15.69 -4.86 -5.58
C ALA A 231 15.67 -4.32 -4.14
N LEU A 232 14.49 -4.02 -3.59
CA LEU A 232 14.33 -3.51 -2.22
C LEU A 232 14.34 -4.63 -1.17
N ARG A 233 15.53 -5.19 -0.96
CA ARG A 233 15.82 -6.18 0.08
C ARG A 233 16.36 -5.49 1.32
N PHE A 234 15.79 -5.79 2.49
CA PHE A 234 16.33 -5.31 3.76
C PHE A 234 17.73 -5.88 4.02
N LYS A 235 18.49 -5.23 4.90
CA LYS A 235 19.83 -5.68 5.28
C LYS A 235 19.85 -7.14 5.72
N PRO A 236 20.98 -7.86 5.49
CA PRO A 236 21.12 -9.26 5.87
C PRO A 236 20.76 -9.57 7.33
N HIS A 237 21.12 -8.71 8.29
CA HIS A 237 20.80 -8.93 9.70
C HIS A 237 19.29 -8.83 9.99
N ILE A 238 18.58 -7.84 9.42
CA ILE A 238 17.11 -7.71 9.50
C ILE A 238 16.45 -8.96 8.92
N MET A 239 16.90 -9.41 7.75
CA MET A 239 16.38 -10.61 7.08
C MET A 239 16.69 -11.89 7.86
N LYS A 240 17.83 -11.97 8.56
CA LYS A 240 18.18 -13.10 9.42
C LYS A 240 17.25 -13.12 10.63
N LEU A 241 17.18 -12.02 11.37
CA LEU A 241 16.34 -11.88 12.55
C LEU A 241 14.86 -12.20 12.26
N SER A 242 14.33 -11.65 11.17
CA SER A 242 12.94 -11.92 10.75
C SER A 242 12.70 -13.41 10.48
N ARG A 243 13.67 -14.10 9.86
CA ARG A 243 13.57 -15.55 9.62
C ARG A 243 13.68 -16.35 10.91
N ASP A 244 14.55 -15.96 11.83
CA ASP A 244 14.71 -16.62 13.12
C ASP A 244 13.39 -16.55 13.92
N ILE A 245 12.74 -15.38 13.96
CA ILE A 245 11.40 -15.20 14.57
C ILE A 245 10.35 -16.09 13.89
N VAL A 246 10.28 -16.08 12.56
CA VAL A 246 9.30 -16.88 11.81
C VAL A 246 9.51 -18.38 12.03
N ASN A 247 10.77 -18.85 12.02
CA ASN A 247 11.11 -20.25 12.25
C ASN A 247 10.72 -20.67 13.67
N LYS A 248 10.96 -19.81 14.66
CA LYS A 248 10.55 -20.04 16.05
C LYS A 248 9.03 -20.20 16.15
N LEU A 249 8.27 -19.24 15.63
CA LEU A 249 6.80 -19.29 15.67
C LEU A 249 6.25 -20.54 14.96
N ARG A 250 6.78 -20.86 13.77
CA ARG A 250 6.38 -22.05 13.00
C ARG A 250 6.73 -23.37 13.68
N SER A 251 7.83 -23.43 14.44
CA SER A 251 8.19 -24.63 15.20
C SER A 251 7.14 -25.01 16.25
N GLN A 252 6.25 -24.08 16.61
CA GLN A 252 5.17 -24.27 17.56
C GLN A 252 3.80 -24.47 16.89
N GLY A 253 3.75 -24.54 15.55
CA GLY A 253 2.54 -24.68 14.74
C GLY A 253 2.28 -23.47 13.84
N HIS A 254 1.13 -23.49 13.17
CA HIS A 254 0.70 -22.36 12.35
C HIS A 254 0.50 -21.11 13.19
N PHE A 255 0.81 -19.96 12.58
CA PHE A 255 0.58 -18.68 13.23
C PHE A 255 0.05 -17.65 12.24
N MET A 256 -0.80 -16.77 12.76
CA MET A 256 -1.25 -15.59 12.03
C MET A 256 -0.53 -14.35 12.54
N SER A 257 -0.52 -13.31 11.73
CA SER A 257 -0.01 -12.00 12.13
C SER A 257 -1.08 -10.93 11.95
N ILE A 258 -1.17 -10.01 12.90
CA ILE A 258 -2.13 -8.90 12.86
C ILE A 258 -1.34 -7.60 12.92
N HIS A 259 -1.61 -6.72 11.95
CA HIS A 259 -1.10 -5.35 12.00
C HIS A 259 -2.14 -4.45 12.67
N LEU A 260 -1.93 -4.16 13.96
CA LEU A 260 -2.81 -3.35 14.79
C LEU A 260 -2.44 -1.87 14.67
N ARG A 261 -3.14 -1.14 13.80
CA ARG A 261 -2.93 0.31 13.63
C ARG A 261 -3.80 1.14 14.60
N PHE A 262 -3.52 1.03 15.89
CA PHE A 262 -4.26 1.66 16.98
C PHE A 262 -3.44 2.68 17.78
N GLU A 263 -2.50 3.35 17.12
CA GLU A 263 -1.60 4.34 17.71
C GLU A 263 -2.21 5.76 17.68
N LYS A 264 -1.69 6.62 18.55
CA LYS A 264 -2.17 8.00 18.78
C LYS A 264 -2.36 8.81 17.49
N ASP A 265 -1.37 8.74 16.58
CA ASP A 265 -1.38 9.50 15.34
C ASP A 265 -2.49 9.03 14.38
N MET A 266 -2.70 7.72 14.27
CA MET A 266 -3.75 7.13 13.44
C MET A 266 -5.14 7.46 13.98
N LEU A 267 -5.34 7.35 15.29
CA LEU A 267 -6.63 7.61 15.93
C LEU A 267 -7.00 9.10 15.82
N ALA A 268 -6.04 9.99 16.06
CA ALA A 268 -6.19 11.43 15.86
C ALA A 268 -6.44 11.79 14.37
N PHE A 269 -5.77 11.12 13.44
CA PHE A 269 -6.02 11.31 12.00
C PHE A 269 -7.43 10.84 11.61
N ALA A 270 -7.83 9.66 12.08
CA ALA A 270 -9.10 9.04 11.75
C ALA A 270 -10.30 9.82 12.32
N GLY A 271 -10.11 10.46 13.48
CA GLY A 271 -11.13 11.20 14.22
C GLY A 271 -12.12 10.28 14.93
N CYS A 272 -11.65 9.12 15.38
CA CYS A 272 -12.51 8.11 15.99
C CYS A 272 -12.37 8.12 17.51
N LEU A 273 -12.98 9.13 18.16
CA LEU A 273 -12.61 9.54 19.51
C LEU A 273 -13.59 9.04 20.60
N ASP A 274 -14.85 8.78 20.27
CA ASP A 274 -15.92 8.56 21.26
C ASP A 274 -15.74 7.29 22.13
N ILE A 275 -14.87 6.35 21.72
CA ILE A 275 -14.52 5.14 22.49
C ILE A 275 -13.48 5.40 23.60
N PHE A 276 -12.93 6.61 23.65
CA PHE A 276 -11.92 7.03 24.61
C PHE A 276 -12.52 7.86 25.75
N THR A 277 -11.83 7.91 26.89
CA THR A 277 -12.24 8.76 28.02
C THR A 277 -12.14 10.25 27.67
N SER A 278 -12.81 11.11 28.42
CA SER A 278 -12.76 12.56 28.21
C SER A 278 -11.32 13.11 28.20
N GLU A 279 -10.45 12.57 29.03
CA GLU A 279 -9.02 12.93 29.12
C GLU A 279 -8.25 12.48 27.88
N GLU A 280 -8.45 11.23 27.46
CA GLU A 280 -7.82 10.66 26.26
C GLU A 280 -8.29 11.37 24.97
N GLN A 281 -9.57 11.73 24.89
CA GLN A 281 -10.12 12.51 23.78
C GLN A 281 -9.43 13.87 23.66
N LYS A 282 -9.20 14.58 24.78
CA LYS A 282 -8.47 15.87 24.79
C LYS A 282 -7.05 15.70 24.23
N ILE A 283 -6.36 14.61 24.56
CA ILE A 283 -5.02 14.30 24.05
C ILE A 283 -5.05 14.12 22.52
N LEU A 284 -5.99 13.30 22.02
CA LEU A 284 -6.12 13.04 20.58
C LEU A 284 -6.52 14.30 19.80
N MET A 285 -7.44 15.12 20.34
CA MET A 285 -7.86 16.38 19.74
C MET A 285 -6.70 17.39 19.69
N LYS A 286 -5.91 17.51 20.76
CA LYS A 286 -4.72 18.35 20.79
C LYS A 286 -3.70 17.91 19.73
N TYR A 287 -3.35 16.62 19.72
CA TYR A 287 -2.42 16.07 18.73
C TYR A 287 -2.90 16.31 17.31
N ARG A 288 -4.20 16.15 17.05
CA ARG A 288 -4.78 16.42 15.73
C ARG A 288 -4.59 17.87 15.29
N LYS A 289 -4.92 18.82 16.17
CA LYS A 289 -4.83 20.26 15.90
C LYS A 289 -3.40 20.68 15.55
N GLU A 290 -2.41 20.05 16.16
CA GLU A 290 -0.98 20.35 15.96
C GLU A 290 -0.41 19.72 14.68
N ASN A 291 -0.94 18.57 14.23
CA ASN A 291 -0.28 17.76 13.20
C ASN A 291 -1.07 17.61 11.88
N PHE A 292 -2.38 17.88 11.88
CA PHE A 292 -3.24 17.64 10.71
C PHE A 292 -4.06 18.87 10.35
N ALA A 293 -4.41 18.97 9.06
CA ALA A 293 -5.32 19.99 8.57
C ALA A 293 -6.68 19.93 9.28
N GLU A 294 -7.22 21.11 9.56
CA GLU A 294 -8.52 21.26 10.20
C GLU A 294 -9.60 20.57 9.37
N LYS A 295 -10.39 19.72 10.04
CA LYS A 295 -11.47 18.96 9.42
C LYS A 295 -12.50 18.58 10.48
N LYS A 296 -13.77 18.79 10.17
CA LYS A 296 -14.89 18.27 10.97
C LYS A 296 -14.93 16.75 10.82
N LEU A 297 -14.78 16.02 11.93
CA LEU A 297 -14.83 14.57 11.98
C LEU A 297 -15.84 14.17 13.05
N VAL A 298 -16.87 13.41 12.66
CA VAL A 298 -17.90 12.88 13.56
C VAL A 298 -17.70 11.38 13.67
N TYR A 299 -17.44 10.85 14.87
CA TYR A 299 -17.08 9.45 15.09
C TYR A 299 -18.04 8.47 14.40
N GLN A 300 -19.35 8.61 14.64
CA GLN A 300 -20.36 7.69 14.09
C GLN A 300 -20.34 7.68 12.55
N GLU A 301 -20.27 8.85 11.91
CA GLU A 301 -20.18 8.96 10.46
C GLU A 301 -18.93 8.28 9.93
N ARG A 302 -17.78 8.49 10.61
CA ARG A 302 -16.48 7.91 10.24
C ARG A 302 -16.48 6.40 10.38
N ARG A 303 -17.11 5.87 11.43
CA ARG A 303 -17.22 4.43 11.69
C ARG A 303 -18.10 3.74 10.64
N ILE A 304 -19.27 4.30 10.34
CA ILE A 304 -20.20 3.75 9.33
C ILE A 304 -19.58 3.70 7.93
N ILE A 305 -18.68 4.63 7.59
CA ILE A 305 -17.96 4.60 6.30
C ILE A 305 -16.64 3.78 6.34
N GLY A 306 -16.40 3.02 7.42
CA GLY A 306 -15.22 2.15 7.56
C GLY A 306 -13.90 2.91 7.74
N LYS A 307 -13.92 4.17 8.17
CA LYS A 307 -12.71 5.00 8.32
C LYS A 307 -12.08 4.93 9.72
N CYS A 308 -12.67 4.20 10.66
CA CYS A 308 -12.09 3.94 11.99
C CYS A 308 -11.30 2.63 12.01
N PRO A 309 -10.09 2.60 12.60
CA PRO A 309 -9.40 1.34 12.90
C PRO A 309 -10.28 0.43 13.74
N LEU A 310 -10.16 -0.88 13.54
CA LEU A 310 -10.79 -1.84 14.45
C LEU A 310 -10.07 -1.80 15.80
N THR A 311 -10.83 -1.90 16.88
CA THR A 311 -10.25 -2.09 18.21
C THR A 311 -9.69 -3.51 18.36
N PRO A 312 -8.73 -3.77 19.27
CA PRO A 312 -8.27 -5.12 19.53
C PRO A 312 -9.41 -6.10 19.89
N GLU A 313 -10.40 -5.66 20.69
CA GLU A 313 -11.57 -6.50 21.00
C GLU A 313 -12.37 -6.86 19.75
N GLU A 314 -12.65 -5.90 18.86
CA GLU A 314 -13.38 -6.14 17.61
C GLU A 314 -12.67 -7.17 16.73
N VAL A 315 -11.34 -7.07 16.63
CA VAL A 315 -10.51 -8.04 15.89
C VAL A 315 -10.66 -9.43 16.50
N GLY A 316 -10.61 -9.55 17.83
CA GLY A 316 -10.81 -10.81 18.51
C GLY A 316 -12.21 -11.40 18.28
N LEU A 317 -13.24 -10.56 18.30
CA LEU A 317 -14.62 -10.97 18.04
C LEU A 317 -14.82 -11.44 16.59
N ILE A 318 -14.16 -10.82 15.62
CA ILE A 318 -14.15 -11.27 14.22
C ILE A 318 -13.54 -12.68 14.13
N LEU A 319 -12.35 -12.86 14.71
CA LEU A 319 -11.66 -14.15 14.69
C LEU A 319 -12.48 -15.26 15.35
N ARG A 320 -13.08 -15.00 16.52
CA ARG A 320 -13.96 -15.96 17.20
C ARG A 320 -15.19 -16.32 16.36
N SER A 321 -15.80 -15.33 15.71
CA SER A 321 -16.96 -15.55 14.83
C SER A 321 -16.59 -16.41 13.60
N MET A 322 -15.35 -16.26 13.11
CA MET A 322 -14.73 -17.09 12.08
C MET A 322 -14.25 -18.46 12.57
N ARG A 323 -14.51 -18.83 13.84
CA ARG A 323 -14.14 -20.11 14.46
C ARG A 323 -12.65 -20.30 14.82
N PHE A 324 -11.84 -19.24 14.82
CA PHE A 324 -10.53 -19.30 15.49
C PHE A 324 -10.73 -19.40 17.01
N ASP A 325 -9.92 -20.22 17.67
CA ASP A 325 -10.00 -20.45 19.11
C ASP A 325 -8.79 -19.90 19.88
N ASN A 326 -8.80 -20.04 21.19
CA ASN A 326 -7.77 -19.53 22.08
C ASN A 326 -6.40 -20.23 21.92
N SER A 327 -6.31 -21.33 21.17
CA SER A 327 -5.04 -21.98 20.82
C SER A 327 -4.32 -21.28 19.66
N THR A 328 -5.01 -20.40 18.93
CA THR A 328 -4.47 -19.64 17.80
C THR A 328 -3.27 -18.80 18.24
N ARG A 329 -2.12 -19.02 17.59
CA ARG A 329 -0.90 -18.22 17.79
C ARG A 329 -0.93 -16.97 16.94
N ILE A 330 -0.69 -15.82 17.57
CA ILE A 330 -0.80 -14.52 16.91
C ILE A 330 0.47 -13.70 17.13
N TYR A 331 1.10 -13.30 16.04
CA TYR A 331 2.12 -12.27 16.02
C TYR A 331 1.48 -10.88 15.86
N LEU A 332 1.76 -9.95 16.77
CA LEU A 332 1.25 -8.58 16.73
C LEU A 332 2.32 -7.61 16.24
N ALA A 333 2.10 -7.05 15.05
CA ALA A 333 2.85 -5.91 14.53
C ALA A 333 2.08 -4.62 14.88
N ALA A 334 2.60 -3.84 15.82
CA ALA A 334 1.96 -2.62 16.30
C ALA A 334 3.00 -1.66 16.87
N GLY A 335 2.77 -0.35 16.70
CA GLY A 335 3.44 0.65 17.53
C GLY A 335 2.85 0.71 18.94
N GLU A 336 3.10 1.81 19.65
CA GLU A 336 2.50 2.05 20.96
C GLU A 336 0.97 2.23 20.84
N LEU A 337 0.21 1.28 21.39
CA LEU A 337 -1.25 1.33 21.38
C LEU A 337 -1.77 2.40 22.34
N PHE A 338 -2.57 3.33 21.80
CA PHE A 338 -3.21 4.35 22.62
C PHE A 338 -4.35 3.74 23.46
N GLY A 339 -4.35 4.03 24.77
CA GLY A 339 -5.24 3.38 25.75
C GLY A 339 -4.74 2.03 26.29
N GLY A 340 -3.62 1.51 25.75
CA GLY A 340 -2.85 0.40 26.32
C GLY A 340 -3.67 -0.83 26.74
N ASP A 341 -3.47 -1.25 27.99
CA ASP A 341 -4.07 -2.47 28.56
C ASP A 341 -5.61 -2.47 28.55
N ARG A 342 -6.26 -1.30 28.58
CA ARG A 342 -7.73 -1.20 28.54
C ARG A 342 -8.29 -1.86 27.28
N PHE A 343 -7.63 -1.65 26.14
CA PHE A 343 -8.04 -2.24 24.87
C PHE A 343 -7.44 -3.62 24.63
N MET A 344 -6.24 -3.89 25.15
CA MET A 344 -5.59 -5.19 24.92
C MET A 344 -6.14 -6.31 25.81
N LYS A 345 -6.56 -6.02 27.05
CA LYS A 345 -7.01 -7.04 28.00
C LYS A 345 -8.17 -7.93 27.47
N PRO A 346 -9.24 -7.38 26.85
CA PRO A 346 -10.28 -8.21 26.23
C PRO A 346 -9.73 -9.12 25.12
N PHE A 347 -8.84 -8.58 24.27
CA PHE A 347 -8.23 -9.35 23.18
C PHE A 347 -7.37 -10.51 23.70
N ARG A 348 -6.54 -10.29 24.73
CA ARG A 348 -5.75 -11.36 25.38
C ARG A 348 -6.62 -12.44 26.01
N GLY A 349 -7.79 -12.05 26.53
CA GLY A 349 -8.75 -13.00 27.09
C GLY A 349 -9.33 -13.94 26.03
N LEU A 350 -9.46 -13.47 24.78
CA LEU A 350 -9.90 -14.30 23.65
C LEU A 350 -8.75 -15.12 23.05
N PHE A 351 -7.57 -14.54 22.96
CA PHE A 351 -6.37 -15.13 22.35
C PHE A 351 -5.15 -14.91 23.26
N PRO A 352 -4.79 -15.88 24.12
CA PRO A 352 -3.69 -15.74 25.08
C PRO A 352 -2.30 -15.89 24.45
N HIS A 353 -2.16 -16.56 23.30
CA HIS A 353 -0.87 -16.80 22.64
C HIS A 353 -0.47 -15.63 21.72
N LEU A 354 -0.10 -14.51 22.33
CA LEU A 354 0.31 -13.29 21.64
C LEU A 354 1.81 -13.07 21.76
N GLU A 355 2.47 -12.90 20.62
CA GLU A 355 3.90 -12.59 20.53
C GLU A 355 4.14 -11.39 19.63
N ASN A 356 5.29 -10.74 19.77
CA ASN A 356 5.83 -9.69 18.90
C ASN A 356 7.35 -9.82 18.83
N HIS A 357 8.03 -9.04 17.98
CA HIS A 357 9.49 -9.13 17.84
C HIS A 357 10.22 -9.02 19.19
N ASN A 358 9.83 -8.07 20.06
CA ASN A 358 10.47 -7.87 21.36
C ASN A 358 10.36 -9.10 22.27
N THR A 359 9.16 -9.70 22.35
CA THR A 359 8.95 -10.90 23.18
C THR A 359 9.72 -12.10 22.66
N VAL A 360 9.77 -12.32 21.34
CA VAL A 360 10.50 -13.44 20.73
C VAL A 360 12.01 -13.24 20.90
N MET A 361 12.51 -12.02 20.64
CA MET A 361 13.92 -11.70 20.81
C MET A 361 14.38 -11.87 22.25
N ALA A 362 13.59 -11.43 23.23
CA ALA A 362 13.90 -11.59 24.64
C ALA A 362 13.98 -13.07 25.04
N GLN A 363 13.07 -13.91 24.55
CA GLN A 363 13.07 -15.36 24.81
C GLN A 363 14.29 -16.05 24.20
N GLU A 364 14.69 -15.63 23.00
CA GLU A 364 15.76 -16.26 22.21
C GLU A 364 17.14 -15.62 22.43
N LYS A 365 17.25 -14.60 23.29
CA LYS A 365 18.47 -13.80 23.51
C LYS A 365 19.06 -13.27 22.19
N LEU A 366 18.18 -12.85 21.27
CA LEU A 366 18.58 -12.25 20.01
C LEU A 366 19.06 -10.81 20.26
N ASP A 367 20.02 -10.36 19.46
CA ASP A 367 20.60 -9.02 19.55
C ASP A 367 19.51 -7.93 19.41
N ASP A 368 19.60 -6.86 20.20
CA ASP A 368 18.64 -5.75 20.28
C ASP A 368 18.73 -4.78 19.08
N SER A 369 19.18 -5.30 17.94
CA SER A 369 19.36 -4.60 16.66
C SER A 369 18.05 -4.15 16.00
N ALA A 370 16.89 -4.43 16.61
CA ALA A 370 15.56 -4.19 16.05
C ALA A 370 14.84 -2.95 16.60
N GLN A 371 15.58 -1.93 17.04
CA GLN A 371 14.98 -0.67 17.45
C GLN A 371 14.58 0.19 16.24
N GLY A 372 13.54 1.01 16.39
CA GLY A 372 13.09 1.99 15.40
C GLY A 372 12.75 1.39 14.03
N LEU A 373 13.40 1.90 12.98
CA LEU A 373 13.11 1.53 11.59
C LEU A 373 13.45 0.06 11.28
N ALA A 374 14.43 -0.52 11.97
CA ALA A 374 14.77 -1.94 11.84
C ALA A 374 13.65 -2.83 12.40
N GLY A 375 13.05 -2.47 13.54
CA GLY A 375 11.91 -3.19 14.12
C GLY A 375 10.69 -3.19 13.19
N ALA A 376 10.37 -2.04 12.59
CA ALA A 376 9.29 -1.95 11.60
C ALA A 376 9.56 -2.82 10.35
N ALA A 377 10.82 -2.96 9.94
CA ALA A 377 11.22 -3.85 8.84
C ALA A 377 11.12 -5.33 9.25
N VAL A 378 11.46 -5.68 10.49
CA VAL A 378 11.25 -7.03 11.05
C VAL A 378 9.76 -7.38 11.07
N ASP A 379 8.92 -6.49 11.62
CA ASP A 379 7.46 -6.68 11.63
C ASP A 379 6.90 -6.89 10.21
N TYR A 380 7.35 -6.09 9.24
CA TYR A 380 6.95 -6.25 7.85
C TYR A 380 7.29 -7.65 7.31
N MET A 381 8.50 -8.14 7.57
CA MET A 381 8.95 -9.45 7.10
C MET A 381 8.25 -10.61 7.81
N VAL A 382 8.03 -10.53 9.12
CA VAL A 382 7.28 -11.54 9.87
C VAL A 382 5.84 -11.60 9.36
N CYS A 383 5.20 -10.46 9.15
CA CYS A 383 3.85 -10.41 8.60
C CYS A 383 3.77 -10.83 7.11
N LEU A 384 4.85 -10.65 6.33
CA LEU A 384 4.92 -11.19 4.96
C LEU A 384 4.97 -12.71 4.96
N LEU A 385 5.72 -13.27 5.90
CA LEU A 385 6.01 -14.68 5.98
C LEU A 385 5.03 -15.48 6.85
N SER A 386 4.12 -14.85 7.59
CA SER A 386 3.06 -15.53 8.34
C SER A 386 2.10 -16.30 7.43
N ASP A 387 1.40 -17.27 8.00
CA ASP A 387 0.47 -18.13 7.25
C ASP A 387 -0.80 -17.32 6.91
N ILE A 388 -1.33 -16.57 7.89
CA ILE A 388 -2.45 -15.63 7.72
C ILE A 388 -2.02 -14.22 8.13
N PHE A 389 -2.40 -13.21 7.35
CA PHE A 389 -2.24 -11.80 7.71
C PHE A 389 -3.59 -11.09 7.85
N ILE A 390 -3.72 -10.20 8.84
CA ILE A 390 -4.92 -9.40 9.08
C ILE A 390 -4.53 -7.93 9.32
N PRO A 391 -4.94 -7.01 8.44
CA PRO A 391 -4.84 -5.58 8.72
C PRO A 391 -6.07 -5.09 9.49
N THR A 392 -5.88 -4.25 10.51
CA THR A 392 -7.00 -3.62 11.26
C THR A 392 -7.39 -2.24 10.73
N TYR A 393 -6.61 -1.73 9.79
CA TYR A 393 -6.83 -0.46 9.11
C TYR A 393 -6.20 -0.47 7.71
N ASP A 394 -7.03 -0.26 6.69
CA ASP A 394 -6.65 -0.17 5.27
C ASP A 394 -6.91 1.24 4.68
N GLY A 395 -6.95 2.28 5.52
CA GLY A 395 -6.90 3.67 5.03
C GLY A 395 -5.50 4.02 4.50
N PRO A 396 -5.00 5.27 4.59
CA PRO A 396 -3.65 5.61 4.11
C PRO A 396 -2.50 4.97 4.92
N SER A 397 -2.72 3.81 5.55
CA SER A 397 -1.69 2.95 6.12
C SER A 397 -0.91 2.28 4.99
N ASN A 398 0.32 2.73 4.79
CA ASN A 398 1.18 2.18 3.75
C ASN A 398 1.73 0.81 4.12
N PHE A 399 1.77 0.44 5.40
CA PHE A 399 2.20 -0.89 5.84
C PHE A 399 1.26 -1.98 5.33
N ALA A 400 -0.03 -1.89 5.71
CA ALA A 400 -1.02 -2.88 5.30
C ALA A 400 -1.11 -2.97 3.77
N ASN A 401 -1.24 -1.83 3.09
CA ASN A 401 -1.34 -1.79 1.63
C ASN A 401 -0.14 -2.43 0.93
N ASN A 402 1.09 -2.02 1.24
CA ASN A 402 2.27 -2.63 0.60
C ASN A 402 2.41 -4.11 0.94
N LEU A 403 2.02 -4.53 2.16
CA LEU A 403 2.13 -5.92 2.57
C LEU A 403 1.10 -6.81 1.88
N LEU A 404 -0.13 -6.32 1.66
CA LEU A 404 -1.16 -7.02 0.89
C LEU A 404 -0.65 -7.36 -0.51
N GLY A 405 -0.12 -6.37 -1.24
CA GLY A 405 0.43 -6.60 -2.57
C GLY A 405 1.66 -7.49 -2.57
N HIS A 406 2.50 -7.41 -1.53
CA HIS A 406 3.65 -8.29 -1.39
C HIS A 406 3.24 -9.73 -1.09
N ARG A 407 2.22 -9.97 -0.25
CA ARG A 407 1.69 -11.31 0.01
C ARG A 407 1.04 -11.94 -1.22
N LEU A 408 0.38 -11.14 -2.07
CA LEU A 408 -0.05 -11.59 -3.40
C LEU A 408 1.16 -12.05 -4.24
N TYR A 409 2.19 -11.20 -4.32
CA TYR A 409 3.42 -11.51 -5.06
C TYR A 409 4.21 -12.68 -4.46
N TYR A 410 4.09 -12.95 -3.16
CA TYR A 410 4.80 -14.04 -2.47
C TYR A 410 3.97 -15.33 -2.42
N GLY A 411 3.24 -15.61 -3.49
CA GLY A 411 2.48 -16.84 -3.69
C GLY A 411 1.05 -16.79 -3.18
N PHE A 412 0.35 -15.67 -3.35
CA PHE A 412 -1.07 -15.52 -2.97
C PHE A 412 -1.34 -15.92 -1.51
N ARG A 413 -0.44 -15.50 -0.61
CA ARG A 413 -0.54 -15.86 0.81
C ARG A 413 -1.82 -15.32 1.42
N THR A 414 -2.44 -16.12 2.29
CA THR A 414 -3.76 -15.83 2.82
C THR A 414 -3.80 -14.53 3.60
N THR A 415 -4.77 -13.69 3.27
CA THR A 415 -5.01 -12.45 3.99
C THR A 415 -6.50 -12.33 4.30
N ILE A 416 -6.85 -12.19 5.57
CA ILE A 416 -8.21 -11.87 5.98
C ILE A 416 -8.30 -10.35 6.09
N GLN A 417 -9.02 -9.70 5.18
CA GLN A 417 -9.25 -8.26 5.22
C GLN A 417 -10.69 -7.97 5.68
N PRO A 418 -10.91 -7.60 6.95
CA PRO A 418 -12.25 -7.32 7.43
C PRO A 418 -12.88 -6.12 6.72
N ASP A 419 -14.08 -6.27 6.19
CA ASP A 419 -14.85 -5.14 5.64
C ASP A 419 -15.38 -4.28 6.81
N ARG A 420 -14.57 -3.30 7.22
CA ARG A 420 -14.87 -2.40 8.34
C ARG A 420 -16.17 -1.63 8.14
N LYS A 421 -16.54 -1.34 6.88
CA LYS A 421 -17.77 -0.62 6.55
C LYS A 421 -18.97 -1.53 6.77
N ALA A 422 -18.92 -2.78 6.31
CA ALA A 422 -19.98 -3.76 6.49
C ALA A 422 -20.09 -4.23 7.96
N LEU A 423 -18.97 -4.28 8.69
CA LEU A 423 -18.93 -4.68 10.11
C LEU A 423 -19.40 -3.57 11.07
N ALA A 424 -19.26 -2.29 10.71
CA ALA A 424 -19.56 -1.17 11.60
C ALA A 424 -20.99 -1.21 12.20
N PRO A 425 -22.08 -1.45 11.45
CA PRO A 425 -23.42 -1.55 12.01
C PRO A 425 -23.61 -2.73 12.98
N ILE A 426 -22.81 -3.80 12.83
CA ILE A 426 -22.86 -4.96 13.73
C ILE A 426 -22.25 -4.60 15.08
N PHE A 427 -21.07 -3.98 15.06
CA PHE A 427 -20.40 -3.56 16.29
C PHE A 427 -21.12 -2.42 17.01
N MET A 428 -21.65 -1.44 16.28
CA MET A 428 -22.46 -0.37 16.88
C MET A 428 -23.74 -0.91 17.53
N ALA A 429 -24.36 -1.95 16.95
CA ALA A 429 -25.51 -2.59 17.59
C ALA A 429 -25.11 -3.28 18.90
N ARG A 430 -23.95 -3.95 18.93
CA ARG A 430 -23.40 -4.58 20.14
C ARG A 430 -23.08 -3.57 21.23
N GLU A 431 -22.46 -2.43 20.88
CA GLU A 431 -22.18 -1.31 21.80
C GLU A 431 -23.47 -0.79 22.45
N ASN A 432 -24.58 -0.80 21.72
CA ASN A 432 -25.91 -0.41 22.23
C ASN A 432 -26.66 -1.56 22.93
N GLY A 433 -25.98 -2.65 23.28
CA GLY A 433 -26.53 -3.78 24.05
C GLY A 433 -27.22 -4.87 23.22
N ARG A 434 -27.24 -4.78 21.89
CA ARG A 434 -27.85 -5.81 21.02
C ARG A 434 -26.83 -6.87 20.62
N VAL A 435 -26.92 -8.04 21.26
CA VAL A 435 -25.99 -9.17 21.05
C VAL A 435 -26.56 -10.34 20.24
N THR A 436 -27.87 -10.38 19.99
CA THR A 436 -28.53 -11.46 19.25
C THR A 436 -27.94 -11.61 17.84
N ASP A 437 -27.65 -12.84 17.44
CA ASP A 437 -27.09 -13.23 16.14
C ASP A 437 -25.76 -12.55 15.77
N PHE A 438 -25.02 -12.02 16.74
CA PHE A 438 -23.78 -11.27 16.49
C PHE A 438 -22.77 -12.07 15.68
N GLU A 439 -22.43 -13.29 16.12
CA GLU A 439 -21.43 -14.12 15.46
C GLU A 439 -21.84 -14.49 14.03
N GLU A 440 -23.12 -14.80 13.83
CA GLU A 440 -23.68 -15.15 12.51
C GLU A 440 -23.62 -13.95 11.55
N ARG A 441 -23.98 -12.75 12.01
CA ARG A 441 -23.88 -11.52 11.20
C ARG A 441 -22.43 -11.20 10.85
N VAL A 442 -21.49 -11.39 11.78
CA VAL A 442 -20.06 -11.21 11.48
C VAL A 442 -19.60 -12.23 10.44
N ARG A 443 -19.96 -13.51 10.62
CA ARG A 443 -19.62 -14.59 9.68
C ARG A 443 -20.16 -14.32 8.28
N GLN A 444 -21.39 -13.82 8.16
CA GLN A 444 -22.00 -13.41 6.90
C GLN A 444 -21.19 -12.33 6.17
N VAL A 445 -20.69 -11.34 6.90
CA VAL A 445 -19.82 -10.32 6.31
C VAL A 445 -18.49 -10.93 5.89
N MET A 446 -17.87 -11.74 6.75
CA MET A 446 -16.58 -12.36 6.45
C MET A 446 -16.64 -13.37 5.30
N PHE A 447 -17.75 -14.07 5.09
CA PHE A 447 -17.93 -15.02 3.99
C PHE A 447 -17.80 -14.36 2.61
N ASN A 448 -18.19 -13.09 2.51
CA ASN A 448 -18.08 -12.33 1.27
C ASN A 448 -16.70 -11.68 1.07
N THR A 449 -15.76 -11.87 2.00
CA THR A 449 -14.41 -11.30 1.90
C THR A 449 -13.50 -12.18 1.05
N LYS A 450 -12.50 -11.57 0.41
CA LYS A 450 -11.46 -12.28 -0.34
C LYS A 450 -10.32 -12.63 0.62
N PHE A 451 -9.75 -13.82 0.45
CA PHE A 451 -8.70 -14.35 1.32
C PHE A 451 -7.29 -14.33 0.70
N GLY A 452 -6.99 -13.40 -0.23
CA GLY A 452 -5.63 -13.26 -0.81
C GLY A 452 -5.41 -13.92 -2.18
N GLY A 453 -6.47 -14.25 -2.92
CA GLY A 453 -6.37 -14.75 -4.30
C GLY A 453 -6.27 -13.64 -5.37
N PRO A 454 -5.94 -14.01 -6.63
CA PRO A 454 -5.92 -13.07 -7.75
C PRO A 454 -7.28 -12.39 -7.93
N HIS A 455 -7.28 -11.07 -8.12
CA HIS A 455 -8.50 -10.34 -8.39
C HIS A 455 -8.23 -9.04 -9.13
N ARG A 456 -9.23 -8.60 -9.90
CA ARG A 456 -9.19 -7.33 -10.61
C ARG A 456 -9.05 -6.18 -9.62
N ARG A 457 -8.02 -5.36 -9.82
CA ARG A 457 -7.83 -4.09 -9.13
C ARG A 457 -8.95 -3.12 -9.50
N VAL A 458 -9.62 -2.55 -8.50
CA VAL A 458 -10.74 -1.59 -8.69
C VAL A 458 -10.44 -0.30 -7.92
N HIS A 459 -10.44 0.84 -8.61
CA HIS A 459 -10.21 2.14 -7.99
C HIS A 459 -11.17 2.36 -6.79
N PRO A 460 -10.68 2.79 -5.61
CA PRO A 460 -9.36 3.40 -5.35
C PRO A 460 -8.26 2.45 -4.86
N GLU A 461 -8.35 1.14 -5.13
CA GLU A 461 -7.28 0.19 -4.78
C GLU A 461 -5.96 0.56 -5.49
N SER A 462 -4.88 0.64 -4.70
CA SER A 462 -3.54 1.02 -5.18
C SER A 462 -2.85 -0.14 -5.88
N PHE A 463 -1.98 0.17 -6.84
CA PHE A 463 -1.05 -0.80 -7.43
C PHE A 463 -0.22 -1.53 -6.36
N TYR A 464 0.19 -0.82 -5.30
CA TYR A 464 1.00 -1.42 -4.22
C TYR A 464 0.18 -2.34 -3.30
N THR A 465 -1.15 -2.19 -3.28
CA THR A 465 -2.08 -3.11 -2.61
C THR A 465 -2.38 -4.33 -3.47
N ASN A 466 -2.54 -4.14 -4.78
CA ASN A 466 -2.86 -5.20 -5.72
C ASN A 466 -2.14 -4.96 -7.04
N SER A 467 -1.00 -5.60 -7.25
CA SER A 467 -0.20 -5.42 -8.46
C SER A 467 -0.54 -6.42 -9.58
N TRP A 468 -1.71 -7.07 -9.46
CA TRP A 468 -2.26 -7.94 -10.48
C TRP A 468 -2.98 -7.13 -11.58
N PRO A 469 -2.80 -7.48 -12.87
CA PRO A 469 -2.04 -8.62 -13.37
C PRO A 469 -0.56 -8.31 -13.69
N GLU A 470 -0.11 -7.06 -13.56
CA GLU A 470 1.16 -6.60 -14.14
C GLU A 470 2.39 -7.34 -13.59
N CYS A 471 2.40 -7.64 -12.29
CA CYS A 471 3.47 -8.36 -11.62
C CYS A 471 3.32 -9.89 -11.67
N PHE A 472 2.42 -10.43 -12.51
CA PHE A 472 2.12 -11.86 -12.58
C PHE A 472 2.01 -12.33 -14.01
N CYS A 473 2.25 -13.61 -14.25
CA CYS A 473 2.07 -14.23 -15.56
C CYS A 473 1.36 -15.59 -15.44
N LEU A 474 0.79 -16.06 -16.53
CA LEU A 474 0.16 -17.37 -16.68
C LEU A 474 1.10 -18.33 -17.39
N ILE A 475 1.26 -19.53 -16.84
CA ILE A 475 2.03 -20.61 -17.49
C ILE A 475 1.32 -21.02 -18.79
N SER A 476 0.01 -21.24 -18.72
CA SER A 476 -0.85 -21.58 -19.86
C SER A 476 -1.78 -20.41 -20.20
N ALA A 477 -1.22 -19.37 -20.81
CA ALA A 477 -1.97 -18.16 -21.14
C ALA A 477 -2.74 -18.28 -22.46
N ARG A 478 -4.03 -17.91 -22.44
CA ARG A 478 -4.82 -17.68 -23.68
C ARG A 478 -4.40 -16.41 -24.39
N ASN A 479 -4.14 -15.36 -23.62
CA ASN A 479 -3.61 -14.09 -24.10
C ASN A 479 -2.07 -14.13 -24.08
N PRO A 480 -1.37 -13.93 -25.22
CA PRO A 480 0.09 -13.90 -25.25
C PRO A 480 0.70 -12.86 -24.30
N ALA A 481 0.01 -11.73 -24.06
CA ALA A 481 0.49 -10.69 -23.16
C ALA A 481 0.62 -11.16 -21.70
N ASP A 482 -0.14 -12.19 -21.30
CA ASP A 482 -0.11 -12.76 -19.95
C ASP A 482 0.85 -13.94 -19.83
N ARG A 483 1.41 -14.42 -20.94
CA ARG A 483 2.29 -15.60 -20.94
C ARG A 483 3.54 -15.34 -20.12
N CYS A 484 3.91 -16.34 -19.34
CA CYS A 484 5.16 -16.30 -18.62
C CYS A 484 6.38 -16.28 -19.56
N PRO A 485 7.39 -15.45 -19.25
CA PRO A 485 8.66 -15.53 -19.94
C PRO A 485 9.32 -16.90 -19.67
N PRO A 486 10.15 -17.38 -20.61
CA PRO A 486 10.81 -18.68 -20.51
C PRO A 486 11.69 -18.76 -19.25
N GLU A 487 12.47 -17.72 -18.99
CA GLU A 487 13.31 -17.58 -17.79
C GLU A 487 12.59 -16.78 -16.70
N ASN A 488 12.87 -17.11 -15.44
CA ASN A 488 12.44 -16.28 -14.32
C ASN A 488 13.38 -15.05 -14.17
N ILE A 489 12.95 -13.99 -13.48
CA ILE A 489 13.74 -12.76 -13.38
C ILE A 489 15.11 -12.97 -12.69
N LEU A 490 15.22 -13.90 -11.75
CA LEU A 490 16.49 -14.18 -11.07
C LEU A 490 17.47 -14.87 -12.04
N GLU A 491 16.99 -15.81 -12.84
CA GLU A 491 17.75 -16.45 -13.92
C GLU A 491 18.18 -15.41 -14.97
N VAL A 492 17.27 -14.55 -15.43
CA VAL A 492 17.61 -13.45 -16.36
C VAL A 492 18.70 -12.54 -15.75
N LEU A 493 18.62 -12.23 -14.46
CA LEU A 493 19.62 -11.41 -13.79
C LEU A 493 20.97 -12.13 -13.66
N GLU A 494 20.95 -13.44 -13.39
CA GLU A 494 22.13 -14.28 -13.22
C GLU A 494 22.84 -14.58 -14.54
N GLU A 495 22.12 -14.92 -15.60
CA GLU A 495 22.67 -15.09 -16.95
C GLU A 495 23.30 -13.78 -17.46
N ARG A 496 22.66 -12.64 -17.19
CA ARG A 496 23.24 -11.33 -17.50
C ARG A 496 24.47 -11.05 -16.61
N LEU A 497 24.51 -11.49 -15.35
CA LEU A 497 25.70 -11.45 -14.48
C LEU A 497 26.86 -12.24 -15.06
N GLN A 498 26.60 -13.45 -15.53
CA GLN A 498 27.62 -14.33 -16.07
C GLN A 498 28.14 -13.83 -17.43
N SER A 499 27.26 -13.43 -18.36
CA SER A 499 27.65 -12.84 -19.65
C SER A 499 28.34 -11.48 -19.54
N GLY A 500 27.98 -10.66 -18.54
CA GLY A 500 28.70 -9.43 -18.23
C GLY A 500 30.10 -9.66 -17.68
N SER A 501 30.32 -10.78 -16.96
CA SER A 501 31.63 -11.16 -16.43
C SER A 501 32.55 -11.76 -17.49
N SER A 502 32.01 -12.49 -18.47
CA SER A 502 32.79 -13.03 -19.59
C SER A 502 33.28 -11.92 -20.53
N ASN A 503 32.45 -10.89 -20.78
CA ASN A 503 32.85 -9.76 -21.63
C ASN A 503 33.95 -8.89 -21.00
N VAL A 504 34.01 -8.81 -19.67
CA VAL A 504 35.10 -8.10 -18.96
C VAL A 504 36.40 -8.91 -19.00
N ALA A 505 36.32 -10.24 -18.89
CA ALA A 505 37.48 -11.13 -18.99
C ALA A 505 38.09 -11.16 -20.40
N GLU A 506 37.27 -11.06 -21.45
CA GLU A 506 37.77 -10.98 -22.84
C GLU A 506 38.43 -9.63 -23.16
N THR A 507 37.98 -8.53 -22.54
CA THR A 507 38.66 -7.23 -22.70
C THR A 507 39.99 -7.11 -21.95
N SER A 508 40.25 -7.95 -20.94
CA SER A 508 41.55 -7.96 -20.22
C SER A 508 42.63 -8.83 -20.88
N ASN A 509 42.27 -9.66 -21.86
CA ASN A 509 43.21 -10.57 -22.53
C ASN A 509 43.76 -10.07 -23.88
N ASN A 510 43.38 -8.86 -24.33
CA ASN A 510 43.78 -8.34 -25.65
C ASN A 510 44.72 -7.12 -25.63
N THR A 511 45.37 -6.84 -24.49
CA THR A 511 46.49 -5.88 -24.42
C THR A 511 47.76 -6.58 -23.94
N GLY A 512 48.39 -7.32 -24.84
CA GLY A 512 49.72 -7.86 -24.63
C GLY A 512 50.28 -8.38 -25.95
N LEU A 513 51.44 -7.84 -26.35
CA LEU A 513 52.29 -8.18 -27.50
C LEU A 513 51.98 -7.48 -28.83
N VAL A 514 52.64 -6.34 -29.07
CA VAL A 514 53.52 -6.13 -30.23
C VAL A 514 54.72 -5.27 -29.76
N GLU A 515 55.91 -5.65 -30.20
CA GLU A 515 57.23 -5.02 -29.95
C GLU A 515 57.29 -3.51 -30.16
#